data_AF-A0A239KEU7-F1
#
_entry.id   AF-A0A239KEU7-F1
#
_cell.length_a   1.000
_cell.length_b   1.000
_cell.length_c   1.000
_cell.angle_alpha   90.00
_cell.angle_beta   90.00
_cell.angle_gamma   90.00
#
_symmetry.space_group_name_H-M   'P 1'
#
loop_
_entity.id
_entity.type
_entity.pdbx_description
1 polymer ?
#
loop_
_entity_poly.entity_id
_entity_poly.type
_entity_poly.pdbx_seq_one_letter_code
_entity_poly.pdbx_strand_id
1 'polypeptide(L)'
;MSINHVRFRCRTRSTATIAALSAAIMFAGVAVASAQPADDPAPPATISEDGTEVIPPEGTEEERPKAEDQGIEKPNIADAAPTTVTDDPEKETVGYGPVQKNFLAGFLYSIVHPDVAPQGANDWACKPSAQHPNPVVLLHGTWENAYNNFARLSPALKDAGYCVFALNYGDKDSSAIGHVKSLRGTGPVADSAKEIATYVDAVLARTGASQVDLVGHSQGGLVTRQYLRFEGGADPSNPSKNKVRKVVSIAGSNHGTTLVGIGTLGRTINNLGLNVLGVVGAVAGPAASDQVLDSPLVKALDAGGDTEPGIDYTVLGTRFDEVVTPYKTTFLTAGPGATVKNVLLQDGCGVDFSDHLSITVSPRTIGIVKNALDPVGTPASAIPCVWNAPVTGG
;
A
#
# COMPACT_ATOMS: atom_id res chain seq x y z
N MET A 1 -56.86 48.74 0.09
CA MET A 1 -57.21 49.65 -1.03
C MET A 1 -56.94 51.08 -0.60
N SER A 2 -55.83 51.67 -1.05
CA SER A 2 -55.76 53.08 -1.43
C SER A 2 -54.45 53.28 -2.18
N ILE A 3 -54.59 53.53 -3.48
CA ILE A 3 -53.51 53.82 -4.43
C ILE A 3 -53.32 55.33 -4.43
N ASN A 4 -52.08 55.82 -4.38
CA ASN A 4 -51.78 57.16 -4.89
C ASN A 4 -50.52 57.14 -5.75
N HIS A 5 -50.66 57.77 -6.92
CA HIS A 5 -49.78 57.74 -8.08
C HIS A 5 -48.62 58.76 -7.98
N VAL A 6 -47.42 58.26 -8.33
CA VAL A 6 -46.49 58.74 -9.38
C VAL A 6 -46.08 60.22 -9.42
N ARG A 7 -44.75 60.45 -9.44
CA ARG A 7 -44.09 61.26 -10.48
C ARG A 7 -42.65 60.81 -10.76
N PHE A 8 -42.40 60.57 -12.04
CA PHE A 8 -41.15 60.22 -12.71
C PHE A 8 -40.12 61.37 -12.68
N ARG A 9 -38.82 61.02 -12.63
CA ARG A 9 -37.81 61.68 -13.46
C ARG A 9 -36.68 60.72 -13.84
N CYS A 10 -36.48 60.65 -15.15
CA CYS A 10 -35.51 59.84 -15.88
C CYS A 10 -34.13 60.53 -15.90
N ARG A 11 -33.03 59.79 -15.81
CA ARG A 11 -31.85 59.98 -16.70
C ARG A 11 -30.79 58.88 -16.58
N THR A 12 -30.62 58.19 -17.70
CA THR A 12 -29.38 57.77 -18.39
C THR A 12 -28.38 56.80 -17.75
N ARG A 13 -28.20 55.69 -18.48
CA ARG A 13 -27.13 54.69 -18.45
C ARG A 13 -25.73 55.31 -18.60
N SER A 14 -24.72 54.66 -18.01
CA SER A 14 -23.49 54.25 -18.70
C SER A 14 -22.76 53.16 -17.90
N THR A 15 -22.49 52.06 -18.60
CA THR A 15 -21.50 51.01 -18.35
C THR A 15 -20.08 51.57 -18.27
N ALA A 16 -19.18 50.97 -17.47
CA ALA A 16 -17.91 50.37 -17.92
C ALA A 16 -16.83 50.22 -16.82
N THR A 17 -16.31 48.98 -16.74
CA THR A 17 -14.92 48.52 -16.52
C THR A 17 -14.20 48.50 -15.16
N ILE A 18 -13.79 47.27 -14.87
CA ILE A 18 -12.72 46.69 -14.02
C ILE A 18 -11.37 47.42 -14.12
N ALA A 19 -10.67 47.62 -12.98
CA ALA A 19 -9.27 47.22 -12.74
C ALA A 19 -8.67 47.85 -11.46
N ALA A 20 -7.69 47.12 -10.90
CA ALA A 20 -6.63 47.55 -9.98
C ALA A 20 -6.93 47.56 -8.46
N LEU A 21 -6.41 46.54 -7.77
CA LEU A 21 -5.84 46.72 -6.44
C LEU A 21 -4.46 46.03 -6.37
N SER A 22 -3.42 46.86 -6.41
CA SER A 22 -2.04 46.54 -6.06
C SER A 22 -1.54 47.61 -5.09
N ALA A 23 -1.12 47.21 -3.88
CA ALA A 23 -0.15 47.87 -3.00
C ALA A 23 -0.15 47.09 -1.66
N ALA A 24 0.84 46.25 -1.38
CA ALA A 24 2.17 46.56 -0.83
C ALA A 24 2.22 46.21 0.67
N ILE A 25 2.77 45.03 0.98
CA ILE A 25 3.19 44.59 2.32
C ILE A 25 4.71 44.82 2.42
N MET A 26 5.15 45.59 3.41
CA MET A 26 6.57 45.72 3.76
C MET A 26 6.97 44.73 4.87
N PHE A 27 8.01 43.95 4.54
CA PHE A 27 9.16 43.50 5.33
C PHE A 27 9.02 43.06 6.80
N ALA A 28 9.21 41.75 7.01
CA ALA A 28 10.14 41.21 7.99
C ALA A 28 11.04 40.18 7.28
N GLY A 29 12.36 40.32 7.43
CA GLY A 29 13.37 39.65 6.62
C GLY A 29 13.48 38.14 6.83
N VAL A 30 13.67 37.42 5.72
CA VAL A 30 14.07 36.01 5.67
C VAL A 30 15.50 35.96 5.16
N ALA A 31 16.38 35.25 5.88
CA ALA A 31 17.70 34.91 5.40
C ALA A 31 17.56 34.02 4.15
N VAL A 32 18.06 34.50 3.01
CA VAL A 32 18.07 33.74 1.76
C VAL A 32 19.24 32.76 1.82
N ALA A 33 18.95 31.48 2.06
CA ALA A 33 19.81 30.42 1.58
C ALA A 33 19.69 30.40 0.06
N SER A 34 20.80 30.62 -0.66
CA SER A 34 20.82 30.51 -2.11
C SER A 34 20.66 29.04 -2.50
N ALA A 35 19.44 28.63 -2.86
CA ALA A 35 19.26 27.39 -3.60
C ALA A 35 19.95 27.52 -4.96
N GLN A 36 20.82 26.57 -5.30
CA GLN A 36 21.28 26.43 -6.68
C GLN A 36 20.06 26.15 -7.58
N PRO A 37 20.02 26.67 -8.82
CA PRO A 37 19.00 26.28 -9.77
C PRO A 37 19.08 24.76 -9.97
N ALA A 38 17.94 24.08 -9.81
CA ALA A 38 17.81 22.68 -10.18
C ALA A 38 18.09 22.56 -11.68
N ASP A 39 18.86 21.56 -12.08
CA ASP A 39 19.00 21.19 -13.49
C ASP A 39 17.62 20.91 -14.09
N ASP A 40 17.45 21.21 -15.38
CA ASP A 40 16.21 20.95 -16.09
C ASP A 40 15.79 19.47 -15.89
N PRO A 41 14.52 19.19 -15.56
CA PRO A 41 14.08 17.83 -15.32
C PRO A 41 14.33 16.98 -16.57
N ALA A 42 14.88 15.78 -16.37
CA ALA A 42 15.06 14.81 -17.44
C ALA A 42 13.73 14.61 -18.20
N PRO A 43 13.77 14.48 -19.53
CA PRO A 43 12.56 14.29 -20.31
C PRO A 43 11.80 13.04 -19.83
N PRO A 44 10.46 13.07 -19.84
CA PRO A 44 9.66 11.96 -19.35
C PRO A 44 9.90 10.70 -20.21
N ALA A 45 9.77 9.53 -19.57
CA ALA A 45 9.73 8.25 -20.27
C ALA A 45 8.69 8.28 -21.39
N THR A 46 9.05 7.76 -22.57
CA THR A 46 8.16 7.68 -23.74
C THR A 46 7.63 6.27 -23.91
N ILE A 47 6.52 6.11 -24.62
CA ILE A 47 5.97 4.79 -24.94
C ILE A 47 6.42 4.44 -26.37
N SER A 48 6.83 3.20 -26.60
CA SER A 48 7.13 2.67 -27.93
C SER A 48 5.97 2.91 -28.89
N GLU A 49 6.26 3.04 -30.19
CA GLU A 49 5.22 3.33 -31.20
C GLU A 49 4.11 2.28 -31.26
N ASP A 50 4.36 1.06 -30.79
CA ASP A 50 3.37 -0.02 -30.71
C ASP A 50 2.62 -0.09 -29.37
N GLY A 51 2.92 0.80 -28.42
CA GLY A 51 2.25 0.89 -27.14
C GLY A 51 2.61 -0.20 -26.13
N THR A 52 3.61 -1.04 -26.43
CA THR A 52 3.90 -2.25 -25.64
C THR A 52 5.06 -2.09 -24.65
N GLU A 53 5.87 -1.04 -24.79
CA GLU A 53 7.07 -0.82 -23.98
C GLU A 53 7.17 0.64 -23.55
N VAL A 54 7.49 0.88 -22.27
CA VAL A 54 7.84 2.21 -21.77
C VAL A 54 9.36 2.34 -21.87
N ILE A 55 9.84 3.22 -22.74
CA ILE A 55 11.25 3.54 -22.92
C ILE A 55 11.64 4.50 -21.79
N PRO A 56 12.44 4.07 -20.80
CA PRO A 56 12.91 4.95 -19.73
C PRO A 56 13.80 6.07 -20.31
N PRO A 57 13.87 7.24 -19.66
CA PRO A 57 14.85 8.27 -20.05
C PRO A 57 16.27 7.69 -20.00
N GLU A 58 17.13 8.09 -20.92
CA GLU A 58 18.48 7.51 -21.09
C GLU A 58 19.27 7.46 -19.76
N GLY A 59 19.58 6.24 -19.33
CA GLY A 59 20.42 5.89 -18.16
C GLY A 59 20.28 4.39 -17.89
N THR A 60 21.37 3.62 -17.95
CA THR A 60 21.35 2.16 -17.75
C THR A 60 21.19 1.81 -16.27
N GLU A 61 20.51 0.69 -15.99
CA GLU A 61 20.32 0.15 -14.62
C GLU A 61 21.64 -0.11 -13.85
N GLU A 62 22.78 -0.15 -14.56
CA GLU A 62 24.12 -0.44 -14.03
C GLU A 62 24.83 0.76 -13.39
N GLU A 63 24.31 1.99 -13.49
CA GLU A 63 24.99 3.20 -13.00
C GLU A 63 24.19 3.97 -11.94
N ARG A 64 23.47 3.27 -11.05
CA ARG A 64 22.84 3.91 -9.88
C ARG A 64 23.90 4.26 -8.83
N PRO A 65 24.24 5.54 -8.58
CA PRO A 65 25.22 5.91 -7.56
C PRO A 65 24.64 5.59 -6.17
N LYS A 66 25.50 5.17 -5.23
CA LYS A 66 25.04 4.86 -3.86
C LYS A 66 24.56 6.14 -3.17
N ALA A 67 23.62 6.03 -2.24
CA ALA A 67 23.10 7.18 -1.48
C ALA A 67 24.22 8.00 -0.77
N GLU A 68 25.30 7.32 -0.37
CA GLU A 68 26.51 7.89 0.22
C GLU A 68 27.27 8.79 -0.77
N ASP A 69 27.30 8.40 -2.05
CA ASP A 69 27.96 9.13 -3.14
C ASP A 69 27.15 10.37 -3.57
N GLN A 70 25.88 10.45 -3.14
CA GLN A 70 24.96 11.54 -3.42
C GLN A 70 24.83 12.54 -2.25
N GLY A 71 25.61 12.36 -1.18
CA GLY A 71 25.54 13.23 0.00
C GLY A 71 24.20 13.14 0.75
N ILE A 72 23.43 12.08 0.53
CA ILE A 72 22.18 11.82 1.26
C ILE A 72 22.56 11.24 2.62
N GLU A 73 22.44 12.05 3.66
CA GLU A 73 22.72 11.63 5.03
C GLU A 73 21.65 10.60 5.47
N LYS A 74 22.10 9.51 6.11
CA LYS A 74 21.20 8.49 6.67
C LYS A 74 20.23 9.19 7.63
N PRO A 75 18.91 9.01 7.51
CA PRO A 75 17.96 9.62 8.43
C PRO A 75 18.32 9.26 9.88
N ASN A 76 18.48 10.26 10.74
CA ASN A 76 18.73 10.02 12.15
C ASN A 76 17.43 9.61 12.85
N ILE A 77 17.23 8.30 13.01
CA ILE A 77 16.04 7.70 13.63
C ILE A 77 15.89 8.12 15.11
N ALA A 78 16.96 8.64 15.74
CA ALA A 78 16.91 9.11 17.13
C ALA A 78 16.07 10.40 17.34
N ASP A 79 15.83 11.17 16.27
CA ASP A 79 15.08 12.44 16.35
C ASP A 79 13.58 12.28 16.03
N ALA A 80 13.15 11.08 15.61
CA ALA A 80 11.74 10.75 15.51
C ALA A 80 11.20 10.50 16.92
N ALA A 81 10.53 11.50 17.50
CA ALA A 81 9.79 11.31 18.74
C ALA A 81 8.86 10.08 18.59
N PRO A 82 8.83 9.14 19.56
CA PRO A 82 7.93 8.01 19.48
C PRO A 82 6.49 8.54 19.44
N THR A 83 5.86 8.44 18.27
CA THR A 83 4.43 8.72 18.15
C THR A 83 3.75 7.66 19.01
N THR A 84 3.15 8.07 20.13
CA THR A 84 2.28 7.18 20.89
C THR A 84 1.07 6.87 20.02
N VAL A 85 1.07 5.69 19.38
CA VAL A 85 -0.13 5.12 18.78
C VAL A 85 -1.07 4.84 19.95
N THR A 86 -2.13 5.64 20.06
CA THR A 86 -3.11 5.57 21.17
C THR A 86 -4.31 4.68 20.84
N ASP A 87 -4.36 4.14 19.62
CA ASP A 87 -5.42 3.26 19.19
C ASP A 87 -5.21 1.85 19.72
N ASP A 88 -6.32 1.24 20.14
CA ASP A 88 -6.36 -0.10 20.68
C ASP A 88 -6.36 -1.11 19.53
N PRO A 89 -5.29 -1.90 19.33
CA PRO A 89 -5.19 -2.85 18.22
C PRO A 89 -6.38 -3.80 18.13
N GLU A 90 -7.01 -4.12 19.26
CA GLU A 90 -8.14 -5.06 19.31
C GLU A 90 -9.46 -4.46 18.80
N LYS A 91 -9.51 -3.14 18.62
CA LYS A 91 -10.70 -2.39 18.19
C LYS A 91 -10.59 -1.79 16.79
N GLU A 92 -9.48 -2.02 16.08
CA GLU A 92 -9.27 -1.55 14.71
C GLU A 92 -10.34 -2.01 13.72
N THR A 93 -10.93 -3.17 14.00
CA THR A 93 -12.07 -3.69 13.23
C THR A 93 -13.18 -4.18 14.15
N VAL A 94 -14.41 -4.13 13.67
CA VAL A 94 -15.62 -4.47 14.42
C VAL A 94 -16.50 -5.43 13.63
N GLY A 95 -16.73 -6.62 14.19
CA GLY A 95 -17.55 -7.65 13.55
C GLY A 95 -16.94 -8.18 12.26
N TYR A 96 -17.75 -8.87 11.45
CA TYR A 96 -17.30 -9.57 10.26
C TYR A 96 -18.18 -9.27 9.07
N GLY A 97 -17.56 -9.00 7.92
CA GLY A 97 -18.26 -8.98 6.63
C GLY A 97 -18.33 -10.38 6.00
N PRO A 98 -19.19 -10.57 4.98
CA PRO A 98 -19.34 -11.85 4.28
C PRO A 98 -18.10 -12.22 3.44
N VAL A 99 -17.92 -13.51 3.17
CA VAL A 99 -16.90 -13.98 2.22
C VAL A 99 -17.20 -13.45 0.82
N GLN A 100 -16.19 -12.90 0.14
CA GLN A 100 -16.33 -12.39 -1.22
C GLN A 100 -15.40 -13.12 -2.17
N LYS A 101 -15.93 -13.60 -3.29
CA LYS A 101 -15.12 -14.16 -4.39
C LYS A 101 -14.74 -13.11 -5.43
N ASN A 102 -15.34 -11.93 -5.31
CA ASN A 102 -15.24 -10.86 -6.26
C ASN A 102 -14.74 -9.60 -5.53
N PHE A 103 -13.64 -9.03 -6.01
CA PHE A 103 -13.01 -7.87 -5.37
C PHE A 103 -13.96 -6.68 -5.33
N LEU A 104 -14.64 -6.37 -6.44
CA LEU A 104 -15.59 -5.27 -6.51
C LEU A 104 -16.74 -5.42 -5.51
N ALA A 105 -17.28 -6.62 -5.33
CA ALA A 105 -18.33 -6.87 -4.34
C ALA A 105 -17.83 -6.61 -2.90
N GLY A 106 -16.61 -7.03 -2.57
CA GLY A 106 -15.98 -6.73 -1.28
C GLY A 106 -15.69 -5.25 -1.09
N PHE A 107 -15.22 -4.59 -2.13
CA PHE A 107 -14.96 -3.16 -2.16
C PHE A 107 -16.24 -2.35 -1.89
N LEU A 108 -17.31 -2.59 -2.67
CA LEU A 108 -18.59 -1.90 -2.48
C LEU A 108 -19.22 -2.14 -1.11
N TYR A 109 -19.05 -3.35 -0.56
CA TYR A 109 -19.51 -3.66 0.78
C TYR A 109 -18.74 -2.85 1.84
N SER A 110 -17.42 -2.69 1.69
CA SER A 110 -16.60 -1.95 2.65
C SER A 110 -16.84 -0.44 2.62
N ILE A 111 -17.41 0.11 1.53
CA ILE A 111 -17.83 1.53 1.48
C ILE A 111 -18.84 1.85 2.58
N VAL A 112 -19.80 0.96 2.82
CA VAL A 112 -20.85 1.14 3.84
C VAL A 112 -20.52 0.48 5.17
N HIS A 113 -19.50 -0.38 5.19
CA HIS A 113 -19.00 -1.11 6.36
C HIS A 113 -17.47 -0.97 6.46
N PRO A 114 -16.93 0.23 6.69
CA PRO A 114 -15.49 0.52 6.55
C PRO A 114 -14.60 -0.19 7.56
N ASP A 115 -15.15 -0.52 8.73
CA ASP A 115 -14.38 -1.04 9.86
C ASP A 115 -14.65 -2.53 10.13
N VAL A 116 -15.34 -3.26 9.25
CA VAL A 116 -15.55 -4.70 9.47
C VAL A 116 -14.26 -5.48 9.21
N ALA A 117 -14.06 -6.59 9.93
CA ALA A 117 -12.98 -7.52 9.64
C ALA A 117 -13.38 -8.50 8.52
N PRO A 118 -12.42 -9.04 7.75
CA PRO A 118 -12.68 -10.22 6.93
C PRO A 118 -12.99 -11.42 7.84
N GLN A 119 -13.91 -12.27 7.39
CA GLN A 119 -14.30 -13.45 8.18
C GLN A 119 -13.09 -14.30 8.56
N GLY A 120 -13.04 -14.77 9.80
CA GLY A 120 -11.97 -15.62 10.33
C GLY A 120 -10.75 -14.86 10.90
N ALA A 121 -10.66 -13.54 10.71
CA ALA A 121 -9.63 -12.71 11.30
C ALA A 121 -9.98 -12.26 12.74
N ASN A 122 -8.99 -11.75 13.47
CA ASN A 122 -9.15 -10.98 14.71
C ASN A 122 -9.91 -11.69 15.83
N ASP A 123 -9.81 -13.02 15.87
CA ASP A 123 -10.12 -13.81 17.06
C ASP A 123 -8.94 -13.70 18.03
N TRP A 124 -8.98 -12.68 18.89
CA TRP A 124 -7.93 -12.40 19.89
C TRP A 124 -7.81 -13.46 20.98
N ALA A 125 -8.73 -14.42 21.04
CA ALA A 125 -8.62 -15.61 21.89
C ALA A 125 -7.91 -16.78 21.19
N CYS A 126 -7.64 -16.68 19.88
CA CYS A 126 -7.02 -17.74 19.10
C CYS A 126 -5.61 -18.08 19.63
N LYS A 127 -5.33 -19.38 19.72
CA LYS A 127 -4.02 -19.92 20.11
C LYS A 127 -3.43 -20.70 18.93
N PRO A 128 -2.27 -20.27 18.39
CA PRO A 128 -1.58 -20.99 17.32
C PRO A 128 -1.33 -22.45 17.71
N SER A 129 -1.48 -23.35 16.74
CA SER A 129 -1.29 -24.78 16.95
C SER A 129 0.18 -25.18 16.76
N ALA A 130 0.55 -26.40 17.13
CA ALA A 130 1.89 -26.91 16.83
C ALA A 130 2.16 -27.01 15.32
N GLN A 131 1.11 -27.20 14.51
CA GLN A 131 1.22 -27.28 13.05
C GLN A 131 1.36 -25.90 12.41
N HIS A 132 0.69 -24.88 12.98
CA HIS A 132 0.78 -23.48 12.56
C HIS A 132 1.12 -22.60 13.76
N PRO A 133 2.41 -22.58 14.19
CA PRO A 133 2.82 -21.92 15.44
C PRO A 133 2.87 -20.39 15.34
N ASN A 134 2.94 -19.85 14.13
CA ASN A 134 2.95 -18.41 13.89
C ASN A 134 1.55 -17.96 13.47
N PRO A 135 0.94 -16.96 14.14
CA PRO A 135 -0.25 -16.31 13.62
C PRO A 135 0.09 -15.50 12.36
N VAL A 136 -0.89 -15.36 11.47
CA VAL A 136 -0.76 -14.65 10.20
C VAL A 136 -1.35 -13.25 10.34
N VAL A 137 -0.60 -12.21 9.97
CA VAL A 137 -1.08 -10.82 9.93
C VAL A 137 -1.20 -10.37 8.47
N LEU A 138 -2.38 -9.87 8.09
CA LEU A 138 -2.73 -9.44 6.75
C LEU A 138 -2.66 -7.91 6.64
N LEU A 139 -1.96 -7.40 5.63
CA LEU A 139 -1.68 -5.97 5.43
C LEU A 139 -2.23 -5.51 4.07
N HIS A 140 -3.28 -4.68 4.09
CA HIS A 140 -4.01 -4.27 2.88
C HIS A 140 -3.20 -3.31 2.00
N GLY A 141 -3.67 -3.00 0.79
CA GLY A 141 -3.04 -2.04 -0.11
C GLY A 141 -3.50 -0.59 0.09
N THR A 142 -3.06 0.27 -0.84
CA THR A 142 -3.43 1.69 -0.90
C THR A 142 -4.92 1.84 -1.21
N TRP A 143 -5.64 2.68 -0.46
CA TRP A 143 -7.07 2.95 -0.64
C TRP A 143 -7.96 1.72 -0.50
N GLU A 144 -7.45 0.71 0.21
CA GLU A 144 -8.16 -0.50 0.60
C GLU A 144 -8.40 -0.50 2.12
N ASN A 145 -8.92 -1.60 2.65
CA ASN A 145 -9.03 -1.83 4.09
C ASN A 145 -8.94 -3.34 4.39
N ALA A 146 -8.88 -3.71 5.67
CA ALA A 146 -8.73 -5.09 6.11
C ALA A 146 -9.75 -6.05 5.45
N TYR A 147 -11.00 -5.61 5.28
CA TYR A 147 -12.04 -6.47 4.74
C TYR A 147 -11.99 -6.60 3.23
N ASN A 148 -12.04 -5.49 2.46
CA ASN A 148 -12.19 -5.60 1.00
C ASN A 148 -11.03 -6.35 0.34
N ASN A 149 -9.83 -6.25 0.93
CA ASN A 149 -8.63 -6.85 0.39
C ASN A 149 -8.49 -8.34 0.76
N PHE A 150 -9.08 -8.78 1.87
CA PHE A 150 -8.90 -10.14 2.40
C PHE A 150 -10.17 -10.94 2.60
N ALA A 151 -11.32 -10.48 2.06
CA ALA A 151 -12.61 -11.15 2.19
C ALA A 151 -12.66 -12.58 1.61
N ARG A 152 -11.71 -12.97 0.73
CA ARG A 152 -11.54 -14.36 0.28
C ARG A 152 -10.39 -15.09 0.98
N LEU A 153 -9.27 -14.39 1.20
CA LEU A 153 -8.03 -14.99 1.71
C LEU A 153 -8.13 -15.36 3.19
N SER A 154 -8.60 -14.44 4.03
CA SER A 154 -8.72 -14.63 5.49
C SER A 154 -9.52 -15.89 5.87
N PRO A 155 -10.77 -16.08 5.38
CA PRO A 155 -11.53 -17.29 5.74
C PRO A 155 -10.84 -18.55 5.21
N ALA A 156 -10.21 -18.51 4.04
CA ALA A 156 -9.48 -19.66 3.50
C ALA A 156 -8.27 -20.05 4.36
N LEU A 157 -7.58 -19.08 4.98
CA LEU A 157 -6.49 -19.34 5.93
C LEU A 157 -7.03 -19.83 7.28
N LYS A 158 -8.12 -19.24 7.79
CA LYS A 158 -8.78 -19.72 9.01
C LYS A 158 -9.24 -21.18 8.87
N ASP A 159 -9.84 -21.54 7.73
CA ASP A 159 -10.26 -22.91 7.42
C ASP A 159 -9.06 -23.88 7.31
N ALA A 160 -7.87 -23.35 6.98
CA ALA A 160 -6.63 -24.12 6.99
C ALA A 160 -5.99 -24.23 8.39
N GLY A 161 -6.61 -23.66 9.43
CA GLY A 161 -6.17 -23.80 10.82
C GLY A 161 -5.23 -22.71 11.33
N TYR A 162 -5.07 -21.60 10.59
CA TYR A 162 -4.27 -20.45 11.05
C TYR A 162 -5.06 -19.55 12.01
N CYS A 163 -4.37 -18.98 13.01
CA CYS A 163 -4.85 -17.76 13.66
C CYS A 163 -4.55 -16.58 12.74
N VAL A 164 -5.60 -15.91 12.25
CA VAL A 164 -5.49 -14.83 11.26
C VAL A 164 -5.85 -13.51 11.93
N PHE A 165 -5.09 -12.46 11.61
CA PHE A 165 -5.31 -11.10 12.08
C PHE A 165 -5.19 -10.12 10.90
N ALA A 166 -6.01 -9.08 10.89
CA ALA A 166 -6.01 -8.07 9.83
C ALA A 166 -6.40 -6.72 10.44
N LEU A 167 -5.58 -5.69 10.23
CA LEU A 167 -5.80 -4.35 10.73
C LEU A 167 -6.17 -3.39 9.60
N ASN A 168 -6.83 -2.29 9.95
CA ASN A 168 -6.80 -1.07 9.15
C ASN A 168 -5.58 -0.25 9.60
N TYR A 169 -4.83 0.32 8.66
CA TYR A 169 -3.68 1.15 8.98
C TYR A 169 -3.61 2.38 8.06
N GLY A 170 -2.83 3.38 8.49
CA GLY A 170 -2.45 4.51 7.64
C GLY A 170 -3.63 5.42 7.32
N ASP A 171 -4.45 5.76 8.31
CA ASP A 171 -5.63 6.62 8.17
C ASP A 171 -5.53 7.96 8.94
N LYS A 172 -4.34 8.24 9.49
CA LYS A 172 -4.04 9.46 10.27
C LYS A 172 -3.28 10.49 9.46
N ASP A 173 -3.87 10.94 8.38
CA ASP A 173 -3.30 12.02 7.57
C ASP A 173 -4.33 13.12 7.26
N SER A 174 -3.84 14.27 6.81
CA SER A 174 -4.65 15.46 6.56
C SER A 174 -5.17 15.57 5.12
N SER A 175 -4.95 14.54 4.28
CA SER A 175 -5.47 14.55 2.91
C SER A 175 -6.98 14.32 2.88
N ALA A 176 -7.62 14.83 1.83
CA ALA A 176 -9.07 14.66 1.67
C ALA A 176 -9.47 13.18 1.52
N ILE A 177 -8.62 12.32 0.95
CA ILE A 177 -8.90 10.88 0.85
C ILE A 177 -8.78 10.17 2.20
N GLY A 178 -7.87 10.60 3.08
CA GLY A 178 -7.74 10.07 4.44
C GLY A 178 -8.97 10.31 5.32
N HIS A 179 -9.79 11.31 4.97
CA HIS A 179 -11.09 11.53 5.64
C HIS A 179 -12.21 10.58 5.17
N VAL A 180 -12.00 9.84 4.08
CA VAL A 180 -12.95 8.84 3.59
C VAL A 180 -12.71 7.54 4.35
N LYS A 181 -13.52 7.26 5.38
CA LYS A 181 -13.34 6.11 6.29
C LYS A 181 -13.19 4.75 5.61
N SER A 182 -13.75 4.55 4.42
CA SER A 182 -13.62 3.30 3.68
C SER A 182 -12.27 3.12 2.99
N LEU A 183 -11.46 4.18 2.89
CA LEU A 183 -10.16 4.21 2.24
C LEU A 183 -9.07 4.35 3.32
N ARG A 184 -8.18 3.37 3.41
CA ARG A 184 -7.05 3.32 4.34
C ARG A 184 -5.73 3.25 3.55
N GLY A 185 -4.60 3.20 4.24
CA GLY A 185 -3.28 3.20 3.60
C GLY A 185 -2.99 4.51 2.86
N THR A 186 -3.49 5.64 3.39
CA THR A 186 -3.38 6.98 2.83
C THR A 186 -2.25 7.79 3.47
N GLY A 187 -1.96 7.53 4.75
CA GLY A 187 -0.90 8.21 5.49
C GLY A 187 0.51 7.80 5.10
N PRO A 188 1.55 8.43 5.68
CA PRO A 188 2.94 8.08 5.41
C PRO A 188 3.20 6.59 5.69
N VAL A 189 3.99 5.93 4.83
CA VAL A 189 4.29 4.50 4.97
C VAL A 189 5.12 4.24 6.23
N ALA A 190 6.00 5.17 6.61
CA ALA A 190 6.76 5.09 7.85
C ALA A 190 5.87 5.07 9.11
N ASP A 191 4.82 5.89 9.13
CA ASP A 191 3.89 5.91 10.28
C ASP A 191 2.97 4.70 10.28
N SER A 192 2.53 4.26 9.10
CA SER A 192 1.80 3.00 8.92
C SER A 192 2.59 1.79 9.45
N ALA A 193 3.91 1.76 9.26
CA ALA A 193 4.77 0.71 9.77
C ALA A 193 4.87 0.69 11.30
N LYS A 194 4.76 1.85 11.97
CA LYS A 194 4.70 1.94 13.45
C LYS A 194 3.38 1.43 14.01
N GLU A 195 2.27 1.70 13.31
CA GLU A 195 0.96 1.12 13.63
C GLU A 195 1.01 -0.40 13.53
N ILE A 196 1.61 -0.93 12.45
CA ILE A 196 1.83 -2.36 12.25
C ILE A 196 2.72 -2.94 13.35
N ALA A 197 3.79 -2.25 13.76
CA ALA A 197 4.64 -2.70 14.86
C ALA A 197 3.84 -2.87 16.16
N THR A 198 3.01 -1.89 16.49
CA THR A 198 2.12 -1.93 17.66
C THR A 198 1.13 -3.09 17.58
N TYR A 199 0.53 -3.29 16.39
CA TYR A 199 -0.42 -4.36 16.15
C TYR A 199 0.22 -5.75 16.25
N VAL A 200 1.41 -5.95 15.66
CA VAL A 200 2.15 -7.20 15.74
C VAL A 200 2.52 -7.52 17.19
N ASP A 201 2.94 -6.53 17.98
CA ASP A 201 3.24 -6.73 19.40
C ASP A 201 2.00 -7.18 20.19
N ALA A 202 0.83 -6.59 19.90
CA ALA A 202 -0.43 -7.04 20.49
C ALA A 202 -0.78 -8.48 20.09
N VAL A 203 -0.60 -8.84 18.81
CA VAL A 203 -0.84 -10.21 18.32
C VAL A 203 0.08 -11.21 19.01
N LEU A 204 1.38 -10.92 19.11
CA LEU A 204 2.35 -11.78 19.80
C LEU A 204 2.00 -11.93 21.29
N ALA A 205 1.66 -10.83 21.97
CA ALA A 205 1.28 -10.84 23.38
C ALA A 205 0.00 -11.67 23.63
N ARG A 206 -1.01 -11.55 22.75
CA ARG A 206 -2.29 -12.24 22.90
C ARG A 206 -2.21 -13.71 22.54
N THR A 207 -1.48 -14.06 21.50
CA THR A 207 -1.35 -15.45 21.05
C THR A 207 -0.33 -16.23 21.88
N GLY A 208 0.72 -15.57 22.35
CA GLY A 208 1.89 -16.19 23.00
C GLY A 208 2.92 -16.73 22.00
N ALA A 209 2.75 -16.46 20.70
CA ALA A 209 3.75 -16.82 19.69
C ALA A 209 4.99 -15.91 19.80
N SER A 210 6.14 -16.41 19.35
CA SER A 210 7.39 -15.63 19.29
C SER A 210 7.54 -14.84 17.99
N GLN A 211 6.88 -15.27 16.92
CA GLN A 211 6.95 -14.64 15.60
C GLN A 211 5.57 -14.68 14.92
N VAL A 212 5.34 -13.76 13.99
CA VAL A 212 4.22 -13.76 13.05
C VAL A 212 4.70 -14.13 11.64
N ASP A 213 3.76 -14.55 10.79
CA ASP A 213 3.94 -14.54 9.34
C ASP A 213 3.14 -13.37 8.75
N LEU A 214 3.75 -12.59 7.85
CA LEU A 214 3.09 -11.43 7.21
C LEU A 214 2.62 -11.78 5.80
N VAL A 215 1.41 -11.35 5.44
CA VAL A 215 0.90 -11.37 4.07
C VAL A 215 0.47 -9.96 3.69
N GLY A 216 1.18 -9.34 2.76
CA GLY A 216 0.94 -7.95 2.35
C GLY A 216 0.56 -7.85 0.88
N HIS A 217 -0.50 -7.11 0.57
CA HIS A 217 -0.91 -6.81 -0.80
C HIS A 217 -0.49 -5.39 -1.19
N SER A 218 0.04 -5.19 -2.40
CA SER A 218 0.31 -3.83 -2.93
C SER A 218 1.22 -3.04 -1.96
N GLN A 219 0.77 -1.89 -1.45
CA GLN A 219 1.44 -1.14 -0.39
C GLN A 219 1.78 -1.98 0.85
N GLY A 220 0.96 -2.98 1.19
CA GLY A 220 1.20 -3.95 2.26
C GLY A 220 2.57 -4.65 2.14
N GLY A 221 3.10 -4.81 0.91
CA GLY A 221 4.47 -5.28 0.67
C GLY A 221 5.53 -4.23 1.02
N LEU A 222 5.33 -2.98 0.60
CA LEU A 222 6.26 -1.88 0.86
C LEU A 222 6.34 -1.53 2.35
N VAL A 223 5.18 -1.44 3.03
CA VAL A 223 5.13 -1.16 4.47
C VAL A 223 5.73 -2.32 5.28
N THR A 224 5.65 -3.57 4.77
CA THR A 224 6.37 -4.69 5.38
C THR A 224 7.88 -4.47 5.34
N ARG A 225 8.46 -4.00 4.23
CA ARG A 225 9.90 -3.69 4.16
C ARG A 225 10.28 -2.61 5.19
N GLN A 226 9.48 -1.56 5.29
CA GLN A 226 9.67 -0.49 6.29
C GLN A 226 9.63 -1.02 7.73
N TYR A 227 8.60 -1.81 8.08
CA TYR A 227 8.43 -2.39 9.41
C TYR A 227 9.61 -3.28 9.80
N LEU A 228 10.02 -4.17 8.90
CA LEU A 228 11.13 -5.08 9.14
C LEU A 228 12.45 -4.33 9.40
N ARG A 229 12.71 -3.29 8.61
CA ARG A 229 14.00 -2.59 8.61
C ARG A 229 14.16 -1.56 9.71
N PHE A 230 13.09 -0.81 9.98
CA PHE A 230 13.19 0.41 10.77
C PHE A 230 12.34 0.40 12.03
N GLU A 231 11.30 -0.44 12.10
CA GLU A 231 10.33 -0.44 13.19
C GLU A 231 10.38 -1.72 14.05
N GLY A 232 11.50 -2.45 13.98
CA GLY A 232 11.78 -3.59 14.87
C GLY A 232 11.08 -4.90 14.50
N GLY A 233 10.63 -5.05 13.25
CA GLY A 233 10.13 -6.34 12.76
C GLY A 233 11.23 -7.39 12.57
N ALA A 234 12.46 -6.95 12.25
CA ALA A 234 13.66 -7.77 12.20
C ALA A 234 14.78 -7.18 13.08
N ASP A 235 15.73 -8.05 13.47
CA ASP A 235 17.00 -7.68 14.11
C ASP A 235 18.13 -8.27 13.27
N PRO A 236 18.73 -7.49 12.35
CA PRO A 236 19.78 -8.00 11.46
C PRO A 236 21.03 -8.49 12.21
N SER A 237 21.25 -8.00 13.43
CA SER A 237 22.37 -8.41 14.28
C SER A 237 22.09 -9.73 15.01
N ASN A 238 20.81 -10.08 15.18
CA ASN A 238 20.38 -11.32 15.83
C ASN A 238 19.06 -11.83 15.24
N PRO A 239 19.09 -12.52 14.09
CA PRO A 239 17.89 -13.01 13.40
C PRO A 239 16.97 -13.91 14.25
N SER A 240 17.49 -14.51 15.33
CA SER A 240 16.67 -15.30 16.26
C SER A 240 15.65 -14.47 17.05
N LYS A 241 15.78 -13.13 17.04
CA LYS A 241 14.88 -12.18 17.67
C LYS A 241 13.88 -11.53 16.70
N ASN A 242 13.92 -11.87 15.41
CA ASN A 242 12.97 -11.33 14.44
C ASN A 242 11.54 -11.59 14.93
N LYS A 243 10.67 -10.58 14.88
CA LYS A 243 9.24 -10.76 15.13
C LYS A 243 8.52 -11.39 13.96
N VAL A 244 9.16 -11.47 12.79
CA VAL A 244 8.60 -12.03 11.56
C VAL A 244 9.43 -13.23 11.09
N ARG A 245 8.75 -14.33 10.74
CA ARG A 245 9.41 -15.55 10.22
C ARG A 245 9.28 -15.67 8.71
N LYS A 246 8.10 -15.37 8.16
CA LYS A 246 7.81 -15.41 6.72
C LYS A 246 7.11 -14.15 6.25
N VAL A 247 7.36 -13.80 4.99
CA VAL A 247 6.67 -12.72 4.28
C VAL A 247 6.13 -13.27 2.97
N VAL A 248 4.83 -13.06 2.74
CA VAL A 248 4.20 -13.27 1.43
C VAL A 248 3.75 -11.92 0.89
N SER A 249 4.45 -11.42 -0.13
CA SER A 249 4.13 -10.16 -0.80
C SER A 249 3.32 -10.45 -2.07
N ILE A 250 2.09 -9.93 -2.17
CA ILE A 250 1.17 -10.14 -3.28
C ILE A 250 1.07 -8.83 -4.06
N ALA A 251 1.56 -8.81 -5.30
CA ALA A 251 1.63 -7.62 -6.15
C ALA A 251 2.24 -6.42 -5.40
N GLY A 252 3.21 -6.66 -4.52
CA GLY A 252 3.75 -5.65 -3.62
C GLY A 252 4.49 -4.55 -4.39
N SER A 253 4.29 -3.29 -4.01
CA SER A 253 5.04 -2.15 -4.57
C SER A 253 6.44 -2.07 -3.96
N ASN A 254 7.16 -3.20 -3.92
CA ASN A 254 8.39 -3.35 -3.13
C ASN A 254 9.46 -2.34 -3.53
N HIS A 255 9.68 -2.14 -4.83
CA HIS A 255 10.58 -1.10 -5.36
C HIS A 255 9.82 0.14 -5.85
N GLY A 256 8.62 0.39 -5.33
CA GLY A 256 7.74 1.46 -5.78
C GLY A 256 7.03 1.19 -7.10
N THR A 257 6.35 2.23 -7.61
CA THR A 257 5.62 2.25 -8.87
C THR A 257 5.63 3.64 -9.52
N THR A 258 5.08 3.78 -10.71
CA THR A 258 4.92 5.06 -11.40
C THR A 258 3.72 5.87 -10.89
N LEU A 259 3.78 7.20 -11.05
CA LEU A 259 2.61 8.07 -10.88
C LEU A 259 1.43 7.67 -11.77
N VAL A 260 1.72 7.15 -12.97
CA VAL A 260 0.70 6.62 -13.89
C VAL A 260 0.03 5.39 -13.29
N GLY A 261 0.79 4.48 -12.68
CA GLY A 261 0.26 3.31 -11.97
C GLY A 261 -0.67 3.71 -10.81
N ILE A 262 -0.25 4.64 -9.97
CA ILE A 262 -1.08 5.21 -8.89
C ILE A 262 -2.35 5.88 -9.47
N GLY A 263 -2.20 6.66 -10.54
CA GLY A 263 -3.32 7.27 -11.24
C GLY A 263 -4.28 6.24 -11.83
N THR A 264 -3.78 5.12 -12.35
CA THR A 264 -4.59 4.00 -12.85
C THR A 264 -5.37 3.34 -11.72
N LEU A 265 -4.75 3.06 -10.57
CA LEU A 265 -5.46 2.56 -9.39
C LEU A 265 -6.59 3.53 -8.99
N GLY A 266 -6.29 4.82 -8.96
CA GLY A 266 -7.28 5.86 -8.63
C GLY A 266 -8.43 5.87 -9.63
N ARG A 267 -8.14 5.76 -10.93
CA ARG A 267 -9.19 5.65 -11.96
C ARG A 267 -10.04 4.41 -11.81
N THR A 268 -9.42 3.27 -11.52
CA THR A 268 -10.13 2.01 -11.31
C THR A 268 -11.09 2.14 -10.14
N ILE A 269 -10.61 2.53 -8.95
CA ILE A 269 -11.46 2.77 -7.76
C ILE A 269 -12.55 3.81 -8.03
N ASN A 270 -12.23 4.86 -8.81
CA ASN A 270 -13.21 5.86 -9.20
C ASN A 270 -14.37 5.31 -10.02
N ASN A 271 -14.04 4.45 -10.98
CA ASN A 271 -15.05 3.77 -11.80
C ASN A 271 -15.87 2.74 -11.00
N LEU A 272 -15.34 2.27 -9.86
CA LEU A 272 -16.06 1.41 -8.92
C LEU A 272 -16.99 2.17 -7.96
N GLY A 273 -17.10 3.50 -8.09
CA GLY A 273 -18.15 4.30 -7.42
C GLY A 273 -17.67 5.21 -6.28
N LEU A 274 -16.36 5.34 -6.05
CA LEU A 274 -15.82 6.32 -5.09
C LEU A 274 -15.11 7.45 -5.81
N ASN A 275 -15.53 8.71 -5.65
CA ASN A 275 -14.87 9.84 -6.32
C ASN A 275 -13.47 10.13 -5.72
N VAL A 276 -12.46 9.34 -6.13
CA VAL A 276 -11.06 9.47 -5.68
C VAL A 276 -10.21 10.30 -6.65
N LEU A 277 -10.69 10.53 -7.89
CA LEU A 277 -9.96 11.29 -8.92
C LEU A 277 -10.12 12.81 -8.84
N GLY A 278 -11.02 13.30 -7.98
CA GLY A 278 -11.47 14.70 -8.02
C GLY A 278 -10.40 15.78 -7.84
N VAL A 279 -9.21 15.47 -7.32
CA VAL A 279 -8.16 16.48 -7.05
C VAL A 279 -6.80 15.78 -6.94
N VAL A 280 -5.77 16.21 -7.68
CA VAL A 280 -4.41 15.62 -7.62
C VAL A 280 -3.42 16.61 -6.99
N GLY A 281 -2.60 16.10 -6.06
CA GLY A 281 -1.58 16.84 -5.29
C GLY A 281 -2.16 17.46 -4.02
N ALA A 282 -1.86 16.86 -2.85
CA ALA A 282 -2.45 17.05 -1.51
C ALA A 282 -3.70 16.21 -1.17
N VAL A 283 -4.35 15.56 -2.15
CA VAL A 283 -5.58 14.78 -1.92
C VAL A 283 -5.40 13.25 -1.97
N ALA A 284 -4.36 12.72 -2.61
CA ALA A 284 -4.11 11.28 -2.74
C ALA A 284 -3.57 10.58 -1.47
N GLY A 285 -3.18 11.35 -0.45
CA GLY A 285 -2.49 10.87 0.75
C GLY A 285 -0.96 10.77 0.59
N PRO A 286 -0.16 10.99 1.64
CA PRO A 286 1.31 10.84 1.59
C PRO A 286 1.79 9.49 1.07
N ALA A 287 1.06 8.40 1.38
CA ALA A 287 1.33 7.05 0.90
C ALA A 287 1.52 6.94 -0.62
N ALA A 288 0.74 7.71 -1.39
CA ALA A 288 0.84 7.70 -2.84
C ALA A 288 2.21 8.22 -3.30
N SER A 289 2.69 9.32 -2.70
CA SER A 289 4.00 9.89 -3.00
C SER A 289 5.15 8.97 -2.54
N ASP A 290 4.99 8.35 -1.37
CA ASP A 290 5.96 7.41 -0.81
C ASP A 290 6.20 6.19 -1.71
N GLN A 291 5.18 5.76 -2.46
CA GLN A 291 5.25 4.62 -3.37
C GLN A 291 5.82 4.96 -4.75
N VAL A 292 6.08 6.23 -5.07
CA VAL A 292 6.65 6.60 -6.36
C VAL A 292 8.08 6.06 -6.45
N LEU A 293 8.45 5.52 -7.61
CA LEU A 293 9.83 5.16 -7.93
C LEU A 293 10.78 6.31 -7.57
N ASP A 294 11.92 5.97 -6.98
CA ASP A 294 12.94 6.94 -6.55
C ASP A 294 12.50 7.95 -5.47
N SER A 295 11.34 7.73 -4.81
CA SER A 295 10.96 8.49 -3.63
C SER A 295 12.02 8.37 -2.53
N PRO A 296 12.13 9.36 -1.61
CA PRO A 296 13.06 9.27 -0.50
C PRO A 296 12.89 7.98 0.32
N LEU A 297 11.65 7.51 0.49
CA LEU A 297 11.35 6.27 1.19
C LEU A 297 11.88 5.04 0.43
N VAL A 298 11.56 4.90 -0.86
CA VAL A 298 11.99 3.76 -1.67
C VAL A 298 13.52 3.70 -1.73
N LYS A 299 14.19 4.84 -1.92
CA LYS A 299 15.66 4.92 -1.88
C LYS A 299 16.25 4.51 -0.53
N ALA A 300 15.64 4.95 0.58
CA ALA A 300 16.09 4.58 1.92
C ALA A 300 15.91 3.07 2.18
N LEU A 301 14.83 2.48 1.69
CA LEU A 301 14.64 1.03 1.74
C LEU A 301 15.69 0.32 0.88
N ASP A 302 15.88 0.70 -0.37
CA ASP A 302 16.78 -0.02 -1.29
C ASP A 302 18.26 0.06 -0.89
N ALA A 303 18.67 1.09 -0.13
CA ALA A 303 20.03 1.21 0.40
C ALA A 303 20.47 0.02 1.27
N GLY A 304 19.52 -0.69 1.90
CA GLY A 304 19.78 -1.88 2.71
C GLY A 304 19.65 -3.22 1.95
N GLY A 305 19.33 -3.19 0.66
CA GLY A 305 18.95 -4.38 -0.12
C GLY A 305 17.49 -4.81 0.11
N ASP A 306 17.08 -5.95 -0.42
CA ASP A 306 15.64 -6.24 -0.51
C ASP A 306 15.07 -6.95 0.73
N THR A 307 15.94 -7.57 1.53
CA THR A 307 15.54 -8.56 2.54
C THR A 307 16.30 -8.41 3.85
N GLU A 308 15.71 -8.93 4.93
CA GLU A 308 16.34 -9.05 6.24
C GLU A 308 16.74 -10.51 6.52
N PRO A 309 17.89 -10.75 7.18
CA PRO A 309 18.35 -12.10 7.48
C PRO A 309 17.38 -12.85 8.41
N GLY A 310 17.23 -14.16 8.18
CA GLY A 310 16.37 -15.05 8.96
C GLY A 310 14.90 -15.08 8.52
N ILE A 311 14.53 -14.37 7.46
CA ILE A 311 13.16 -14.32 6.93
C ILE A 311 13.08 -15.05 5.57
N ASP A 312 12.01 -15.84 5.42
CA ASP A 312 11.68 -16.48 4.14
C ASP A 312 10.62 -15.65 3.39
N TYR A 313 10.97 -15.18 2.19
CA TYR A 313 10.12 -14.35 1.36
C TYR A 313 9.53 -15.14 0.20
N THR A 314 8.22 -15.05 0.00
CA THR A 314 7.56 -15.41 -1.25
C THR A 314 6.92 -14.17 -1.85
N VAL A 315 7.23 -13.87 -3.10
CA VAL A 315 6.76 -12.65 -3.77
C VAL A 315 6.00 -13.07 -5.01
N LEU A 316 4.71 -12.76 -5.05
CA LEU A 316 3.82 -13.10 -6.13
C LEU A 316 3.55 -11.85 -6.97
N GLY A 317 3.93 -11.86 -8.24
CA GLY A 317 3.59 -10.83 -9.22
C GLY A 317 2.61 -11.35 -10.26
N THR A 318 1.92 -10.45 -10.97
CA THR A 318 1.14 -10.80 -12.17
C THR A 318 1.64 -9.97 -13.35
N ARG A 319 1.73 -10.58 -14.53
CA ARG A 319 2.13 -9.85 -15.75
C ARG A 319 1.05 -8.87 -16.23
N PHE A 320 -0.16 -8.97 -15.68
CA PHE A 320 -1.29 -8.11 -15.98
C PHE A 320 -1.41 -6.94 -15.01
N ASP A 321 -0.40 -6.69 -14.18
CA ASP A 321 -0.41 -5.61 -13.21
C ASP A 321 -0.30 -4.25 -13.92
N GLU A 322 -1.34 -3.44 -13.75
CA GLU A 322 -1.49 -2.10 -14.31
C GLU A 322 -1.15 -0.99 -13.31
N VAL A 323 -0.88 -1.36 -12.05
CA VAL A 323 -0.66 -0.43 -10.93
C VAL A 323 0.79 -0.42 -10.51
N VAL A 324 1.41 -1.56 -10.24
CA VAL A 324 2.84 -1.71 -9.99
C VAL A 324 3.51 -1.94 -11.33
N THR A 325 4.03 -0.87 -11.93
CA THR A 325 4.53 -0.87 -13.31
C THR A 325 5.97 -0.36 -13.36
N PRO A 326 6.90 -1.07 -14.04
CA PRO A 326 6.74 -2.43 -14.60
C PRO A 326 6.50 -3.50 -13.53
N TYR A 327 5.64 -4.50 -13.76
CA TYR A 327 5.28 -5.50 -12.74
C TYR A 327 6.48 -6.21 -12.10
N LYS A 328 7.62 -6.29 -12.80
CA LYS A 328 8.85 -6.89 -12.29
C LYS A 328 9.44 -6.15 -11.08
N THR A 329 9.12 -4.86 -10.89
CA THR A 329 9.53 -4.11 -9.69
C THR A 329 8.94 -4.67 -8.41
N THR A 330 7.94 -5.56 -8.49
CA THR A 330 7.45 -6.29 -7.33
C THR A 330 8.47 -7.29 -6.79
N PHE A 331 9.28 -7.93 -7.65
CA PHE A 331 10.13 -9.04 -7.24
C PHE A 331 11.32 -8.60 -6.41
N LEU A 332 11.71 -9.43 -5.43
CA LEU A 332 12.82 -9.16 -4.52
C LEU A 332 14.07 -9.99 -4.90
N THR A 333 15.23 -9.53 -4.44
CA THR A 333 16.52 -10.19 -4.54
C THR A 333 16.95 -10.70 -3.17
N ALA A 334 17.34 -11.98 -3.08
CA ALA A 334 17.78 -12.52 -1.80
C ALA A 334 19.09 -11.88 -1.33
N GLY A 335 19.06 -11.25 -0.16
CA GLY A 335 20.23 -10.78 0.57
C GLY A 335 20.82 -11.87 1.47
N PRO A 336 21.96 -11.61 2.11
CA PRO A 336 22.61 -12.59 2.99
C PRO A 336 21.69 -13.08 4.11
N GLY A 337 21.58 -14.40 4.27
CA GLY A 337 20.81 -15.01 5.36
C GLY A 337 19.29 -14.97 5.18
N ALA A 338 18.77 -14.47 4.05
CA ALA A 338 17.36 -14.52 3.68
C ALA A 338 17.11 -15.49 2.51
N THR A 339 15.86 -15.91 2.32
CA THR A 339 15.46 -16.65 1.11
C THR A 339 14.38 -15.90 0.34
N VAL A 340 14.43 -15.92 -0.99
CA VAL A 340 13.39 -15.31 -1.83
C VAL A 340 12.91 -16.31 -2.86
N LYS A 341 11.58 -16.45 -2.96
CA LYS A 341 10.88 -17.15 -4.03
C LYS A 341 9.97 -16.18 -4.77
N ASN A 342 10.44 -15.69 -5.90
CA ASN A 342 9.60 -14.91 -6.82
C ASN A 342 8.73 -15.86 -7.66
N VAL A 343 7.43 -15.57 -7.73
CA VAL A 343 6.43 -16.36 -8.44
C VAL A 343 5.68 -15.43 -9.37
N LEU A 344 5.68 -15.71 -10.67
CA LEU A 344 4.73 -15.09 -11.59
C LEU A 344 3.43 -15.90 -11.51
N LEU A 345 2.29 -15.24 -11.27
CA LEU A 345 1.00 -15.90 -11.10
C LEU A 345 0.67 -16.85 -12.27
N GLN A 346 1.06 -16.47 -13.48
CA GLN A 346 0.81 -17.22 -14.70
C GLN A 346 1.77 -18.40 -14.91
N ASP A 347 2.85 -18.54 -14.14
CA ASP A 347 3.77 -19.68 -14.26
C ASP A 347 3.05 -20.96 -13.87
N GLY A 348 2.96 -21.91 -14.80
CA GLY A 348 2.19 -23.15 -14.62
C GLY A 348 0.67 -22.97 -14.61
N CYS A 349 0.16 -21.76 -14.89
CA CYS A 349 -1.27 -21.51 -15.08
C CYS A 349 -1.56 -20.29 -15.96
N GLY A 350 -1.54 -20.49 -17.29
CA GLY A 350 -1.77 -19.39 -18.24
C GLY A 350 -3.20 -18.84 -18.29
N VAL A 351 -4.15 -19.44 -17.58
CA VAL A 351 -5.59 -19.07 -17.60
C VAL A 351 -6.01 -18.16 -16.44
N ASP A 352 -5.13 -17.90 -15.47
CA ASP A 352 -5.38 -16.92 -14.43
C ASP A 352 -5.00 -15.52 -14.95
N PHE A 353 -6.02 -14.68 -15.22
CA PHE A 353 -5.88 -13.34 -15.76
C PHE A 353 -5.98 -12.27 -14.67
N SER A 354 -5.75 -12.63 -13.41
CA SER A 354 -5.80 -11.64 -12.34
C SER A 354 -4.82 -10.50 -12.58
N ASP A 355 -5.32 -9.28 -12.44
CA ASP A 355 -4.58 -8.03 -12.41
C ASP A 355 -4.27 -7.59 -10.97
N HIS A 356 -3.88 -6.32 -10.78
CA HIS A 356 -3.44 -5.84 -9.47
C HIS A 356 -4.49 -6.04 -8.36
N LEU A 357 -5.77 -5.84 -8.65
CA LEU A 357 -6.82 -5.93 -7.62
C LEU A 357 -7.37 -7.36 -7.48
N SER A 358 -7.65 -8.00 -8.63
CA SER A 358 -8.30 -9.32 -8.64
C SER A 358 -7.38 -10.46 -8.17
N ILE A 359 -6.06 -10.23 -8.08
CA ILE A 359 -5.09 -11.22 -7.58
C ILE A 359 -5.36 -11.64 -6.14
N THR A 360 -5.92 -10.76 -5.32
CA THR A 360 -6.21 -11.00 -3.89
C THR A 360 -7.38 -11.96 -3.66
N VAL A 361 -8.25 -12.06 -4.66
CA VAL A 361 -9.39 -13.00 -4.69
C VAL A 361 -9.12 -14.21 -5.60
N SER A 362 -7.93 -14.38 -6.16
CA SER A 362 -7.60 -15.56 -6.98
C SER A 362 -7.47 -16.82 -6.11
N PRO A 363 -8.15 -17.94 -6.46
CA PRO A 363 -7.91 -19.24 -5.82
C PRO A 363 -6.46 -19.70 -5.92
N ARG A 364 -5.78 -19.36 -7.03
CA ARG A 364 -4.38 -19.69 -7.24
C ARG A 364 -3.48 -18.92 -6.29
N THR A 365 -3.70 -17.61 -6.14
CA THR A 365 -3.00 -16.78 -5.13
C THR A 365 -3.18 -17.36 -3.73
N ILE A 366 -4.41 -17.72 -3.34
CA ILE A 366 -4.68 -18.33 -2.02
C ILE A 366 -3.89 -19.64 -1.86
N GLY A 367 -3.83 -20.48 -2.90
CA GLY A 367 -3.02 -21.70 -2.90
C GLY A 367 -1.52 -21.43 -2.74
N ILE A 368 -1.00 -20.40 -3.42
CA ILE A 368 0.41 -19.97 -3.32
C ILE A 368 0.71 -19.45 -1.90
N VAL A 369 -0.16 -18.61 -1.33
CA VAL A 369 -0.03 -18.12 0.05
C VAL A 369 0.02 -19.29 1.03
N LYS A 370 -0.93 -20.24 0.92
CA LYS A 370 -0.94 -21.44 1.77
C LYS A 370 0.32 -22.29 1.61
N ASN A 371 0.82 -22.45 0.38
CA ASN A 371 2.09 -23.16 0.13
C ASN A 371 3.30 -22.44 0.74
N ALA A 372 3.33 -21.10 0.72
CA ALA A 372 4.41 -20.34 1.34
C ALA A 372 4.39 -20.47 2.88
N LEU A 373 3.20 -20.40 3.47
CA LEU A 373 2.99 -20.52 4.91
C LEU A 373 3.22 -21.95 5.43
N ASP A 374 2.80 -22.98 4.70
CA ASP A 374 3.06 -24.39 5.01
C ASP A 374 3.17 -25.23 3.73
N PRO A 375 4.39 -25.41 3.18
CA PRO A 375 4.59 -26.18 1.96
C PRO A 375 4.37 -27.69 2.16
N VAL A 376 4.37 -28.19 3.40
CA VAL A 376 4.10 -29.60 3.71
C VAL A 376 2.60 -29.84 3.73
N GLY A 377 1.84 -28.99 4.41
CA GLY A 377 0.37 -29.07 4.45
C GLY A 377 -0.30 -28.66 3.14
N THR A 378 0.30 -27.75 2.37
CA THR A 378 -0.16 -27.35 1.04
C THR A 378 0.97 -27.48 0.01
N PRO A 379 1.18 -28.67 -0.58
CA PRO A 379 2.23 -28.86 -1.58
C PRO A 379 1.94 -28.09 -2.87
N ALA A 380 2.98 -27.79 -3.66
CA ALA A 380 2.84 -27.03 -4.91
C ALA A 380 1.89 -27.68 -5.92
N SER A 381 1.77 -29.02 -5.91
CA SER A 381 0.83 -29.77 -6.76
C SER A 381 -0.64 -29.57 -6.38
N ALA A 382 -0.93 -29.06 -5.19
CA ALA A 382 -2.29 -28.73 -4.73
C ALA A 382 -2.70 -27.29 -5.08
N ILE A 383 -1.79 -26.47 -5.63
CA ILE A 383 -2.10 -25.09 -6.04
C ILE A 383 -3.03 -25.15 -7.26
N PRO A 384 -4.24 -24.60 -7.20
CA PRO A 384 -5.18 -24.70 -8.30
C PRO A 384 -4.70 -23.90 -9.52
N CYS A 385 -5.00 -24.41 -10.70
CA CYS A 385 -4.96 -23.64 -11.93
C CYS A 385 -6.38 -23.47 -12.43
N VAL A 386 -6.96 -22.29 -12.18
CA VAL A 386 -8.32 -21.95 -12.53
C VAL A 386 -8.35 -20.56 -13.16
N TRP A 387 -9.36 -20.33 -13.96
CA TRP A 387 -9.62 -19.00 -14.49
C TRP A 387 -10.02 -18.03 -13.39
N ASN A 388 -9.53 -16.80 -13.46
CA ASN A 388 -9.95 -15.68 -12.62
C ASN A 388 -9.94 -14.41 -13.49
N ALA A 389 -11.01 -13.62 -13.42
CA ALA A 389 -11.20 -12.44 -14.26
C ALA A 389 -10.38 -11.24 -13.78
N PRO A 390 -9.90 -10.36 -14.68
CA PRO A 390 -9.36 -9.05 -14.31
C PRO A 390 -10.39 -8.21 -13.52
N VAL A 391 -9.89 -7.38 -12.60
CA VAL A 391 -10.53 -6.39 -11.70
C VAL A 391 -11.51 -6.99 -10.70
N THR A 392 -12.28 -7.96 -11.14
CA THR A 392 -13.44 -8.51 -10.47
C THR A 392 -13.12 -9.85 -9.82
N GLY A 393 -12.34 -10.70 -10.48
CA GLY A 393 -12.16 -12.11 -10.08
C GLY A 393 -13.43 -12.96 -10.26
N GLY A 394 -13.38 -14.20 -9.77
CA GLY A 394 -14.48 -15.17 -9.78
C GLY A 394 -14.04 -16.54 -9.31
#